data_AF-A0A814GK97-F1
#
_entry.id   AF-A0A814GK97-F1
#
_cell.length_a   1.000
_cell.length_b   1.000
_cell.length_c   1.000
_cell.angle_alpha   90.00
_cell.angle_beta   90.00
_cell.angle_gamma   90.00
#
_symmetry.space_group_name_H-M   'P 1'
#
loop_
_entity.id
_entity.type
_entity.pdbx_description
1 polymer ?
#
loop_
_entity_poly.entity_id
_entity_poly.type
_entity_poly.pdbx_seq_one_letter_code
_entity_poly.pdbx_strand_id
1 'polypeptide(L)'
;MFAFCFVCHLNDLTNEQWVLCQEHINKIIFEITKIFLKSKLVDSTIYHFIGDEFLRLFLARFVFCYAVLRLHRAFKGSGFYPSSQPQLSNDLLENVQVHKMILELSALLNVRQLFLEGPLTTADLISSNQ
;
A
#
# COMPACT_ATOMS: atom_id res chain seq x y z
N MET A 1 -2.98 -0.26 10.36
CA MET A 1 -2.18 0.62 11.23
C MET A 1 -1.06 -0.11 11.93
N PHE A 2 -1.30 -1.08 12.82
CA PHE A 2 -0.23 -1.76 13.57
C PHE A 2 0.91 -2.32 12.71
N ALA A 3 0.59 -2.99 11.60
CA ALA A 3 1.62 -3.47 10.67
C ALA A 3 2.49 -2.34 10.10
N PHE A 4 1.89 -1.18 9.77
CA PHE A 4 2.62 0.01 9.32
C PHE A 4 3.54 0.53 10.42
N CYS A 5 3.04 0.65 11.66
CA CYS A 5 3.84 1.07 12.79
C CYS A 5 5.03 0.13 13.02
N PHE A 6 4.78 -1.18 12.96
CA PHE A 6 5.80 -2.20 13.15
C PHE A 6 6.92 -2.08 12.12
N VAL A 7 6.60 -1.99 10.82
CA VAL A 7 7.63 -1.86 9.77
C VAL A 7 8.36 -0.52 9.81
N CYS A 8 7.72 0.53 10.34
CA CYS A 8 8.34 1.84 10.51
C CYS A 8 9.04 2.02 11.87
N HIS A 9 9.10 0.97 12.70
CA HIS A 9 9.67 1.01 14.05
C HIS A 9 9.06 2.08 14.97
N LEU A 10 7.75 2.31 14.84
CA LEU A 10 6.97 3.23 15.67
C LEU A 10 6.46 2.48 16.90
N ASN A 11 7.12 2.69 18.04
CA ASN A 11 6.78 2.03 19.31
C ASN A 11 5.84 2.87 20.19
N ASP A 12 5.92 4.20 20.07
CA ASP A 12 5.14 5.13 20.89
C ASP A 12 4.45 6.16 19.99
N LEU A 13 3.12 6.12 19.98
CA LEU A 13 2.27 7.11 19.32
C LEU A 13 1.40 7.78 20.35
N THR A 14 1.27 9.10 20.27
CA THR A 14 0.27 9.81 21.08
C THR A 14 -1.14 9.44 20.59
N ASN A 15 -2.14 9.58 21.46
CA ASN A 15 -3.54 9.37 21.07
C ASN A 15 -3.95 10.26 19.89
N GLU A 16 -3.46 11.50 19.85
CA GLU A 16 -3.72 12.44 18.75
C GLU A 16 -3.14 11.94 17.43
N GLN A 17 -1.86 11.53 17.41
CA GLN A 17 -1.22 10.96 16.22
C GLN A 17 -1.94 9.69 15.76
N TRP A 18 -2.35 8.84 16.70
CA TRP A 18 -3.10 7.62 16.39
C TRP A 18 -4.41 7.93 15.67
N VAL A 19 -5.22 8.86 16.20
CA VAL A 19 -6.50 9.27 15.59
C VAL A 19 -6.27 9.83 14.19
N LEU A 20 -5.34 10.78 14.02
CA LEU A 20 -5.02 11.37 12.71
C LEU A 20 -4.59 10.31 11.69
N CYS A 21 -3.77 9.35 12.09
CA CYS A 21 -3.33 8.28 11.21
C CYS A 21 -4.46 7.31 10.85
N GLN A 22 -5.35 7.00 11.80
CA GLN A 22 -6.52 6.16 11.52
C GLN A 22 -7.45 6.84 10.52
N GLU A 23 -7.71 8.14 10.67
CA GLU A 23 -8.49 8.90 9.69
C GLU A 23 -7.84 8.89 8.31
N HIS A 24 -6.51 9.06 8.25
CA HIS A 24 -5.78 9.04 6.98
C HIS A 24 -5.78 7.65 6.33
N ILE A 25 -5.62 6.58 7.12
CA ILE A 25 -5.74 5.20 6.64
C ILE A 25 -7.15 4.93 6.12
N ASN A 26 -8.19 5.39 6.81
CA ASN A 26 -9.57 5.23 6.34
C ASN A 26 -9.77 5.90 4.97
N LYS A 27 -9.16 7.08 4.74
CA LYS A 27 -9.17 7.72 3.41
C LYS A 27 -8.45 6.88 2.35
N ILE A 28 -7.30 6.26 2.69
CA ILE A 28 -6.58 5.36 1.78
C ILE A 28 -7.43 4.14 1.43
N ILE A 29 -8.02 3.49 2.44
CA ILE A 29 -8.88 2.32 2.26
C ILE A 29 -10.10 2.65 1.40
N PHE A 30 -10.71 3.82 1.61
CA PHE A 30 -11.80 4.31 0.78
C PHE A 30 -11.35 4.54 -0.67
N GLU A 31 -10.19 5.16 -0.88
CA GLU A 31 -9.66 5.42 -2.23
C GLU A 31 -9.36 4.11 -2.98
N ILE A 32 -8.73 3.13 -2.31
CA ILE A 32 -8.49 1.80 -2.87
C ILE A 32 -9.82 1.14 -3.26
N THR A 33 -10.82 1.20 -2.37
CA THR A 33 -12.15 0.66 -2.65
C THR A 33 -12.80 1.32 -3.88
N LYS A 34 -12.65 2.65 -4.01
CA LYS A 34 -13.12 3.40 -5.19
C LYS A 34 -12.42 2.94 -6.48
N ILE A 35 -11.13 2.63 -6.41
CA ILE A 35 -10.36 2.11 -7.56
C ILE A 35 -10.89 0.73 -7.96
N PHE A 36 -11.11 -0.17 -7.00
CA PHE A 36 -11.72 -1.48 -7.25
C PHE A 36 -13.07 -1.37 -7.97
N LEU A 37 -13.97 -0.51 -7.49
CA LEU A 37 -15.30 -0.32 -8.07
C LEU A 37 -15.28 0.26 -9.49
N LYS A 38 -14.25 1.02 -9.85
CA LYS A 38 -14.11 1.65 -11.17
C LYS A 38 -13.33 0.80 -12.18
N SER A 39 -12.54 -0.14 -11.70
CA SER A 39 -11.66 -0.94 -12.54
C SER A 39 -12.46 -1.98 -13.31
N LYS A 40 -12.39 -1.90 -14.65
CA LYS A 40 -12.97 -2.90 -15.57
C LYS A 40 -12.10 -4.14 -15.72
N LEU A 41 -10.90 -4.13 -15.16
CA LEU A 41 -9.91 -5.19 -15.24
C LEU A 41 -10.01 -6.18 -14.06
N VAL A 42 -10.99 -5.97 -13.19
CA VAL A 42 -11.24 -6.80 -12.01
C VAL A 42 -12.02 -8.03 -12.45
N ASP A 43 -11.48 -9.21 -12.18
CA ASP A 43 -12.14 -10.49 -12.45
C ASP A 43 -13.53 -10.54 -11.80
N SER A 44 -14.47 -11.21 -12.47
CA SER A 44 -15.85 -11.37 -11.97
C SER A 44 -15.91 -11.92 -10.53
N THR A 45 -14.98 -12.77 -10.12
CA THR A 45 -14.86 -13.31 -8.76
C THR A 45 -14.54 -12.22 -7.74
N ILE A 46 -13.60 -11.33 -8.08
CA ILE A 46 -13.25 -10.20 -7.21
C ILE A 46 -14.41 -9.22 -7.10
N TYR A 47 -15.23 -9.08 -8.15
CA TYR A 47 -16.44 -8.26 -8.09
C TYR A 47 -17.43 -8.74 -7.02
N HIS A 48 -17.61 -10.06 -6.87
CA HIS A 48 -18.42 -10.64 -5.79
C HIS A 48 -17.84 -10.34 -4.41
N PHE A 49 -16.50 -10.42 -4.26
CA PHE A 49 -15.83 -10.08 -3.01
C PHE A 49 -15.96 -8.61 -2.64
N ILE A 50 -15.99 -7.70 -3.63
CA ILE A 50 -16.23 -6.27 -3.37
C ILE A 50 -17.65 -6.02 -2.86
N GLY A 51 -18.62 -6.87 -3.20
CA GLY A 51 -19.99 -6.76 -2.72
C GLY A 51 -20.10 -6.94 -1.19
N ASP A 52 -19.30 -7.83 -0.63
CA ASP A 52 -19.24 -8.09 0.81
C ASP A 52 -18.36 -7.07 1.54
N GLU A 53 -18.81 -6.57 2.69
CA GLU A 53 -18.10 -5.52 3.43
C GLU A 53 -16.77 -5.99 4.02
N PHE A 54 -16.75 -7.21 4.57
CA PHE A 54 -15.54 -7.77 5.17
C PHE A 54 -14.48 -8.06 4.11
N LEU A 55 -14.87 -8.69 3.01
CA LEU A 55 -13.97 -9.02 1.90
C LEU A 55 -13.49 -7.76 1.18
N ARG A 56 -14.34 -6.76 0.96
CA ARG A 56 -13.94 -5.46 0.40
C ARG A 56 -12.89 -4.78 1.27
N LEU A 57 -13.09 -4.79 2.58
CA LEU A 57 -12.12 -4.23 3.53
C LEU A 57 -10.82 -5.04 3.57
N PHE A 58 -10.91 -6.37 3.45
CA PHE A 58 -9.74 -7.25 3.36
C PHE A 58 -8.91 -6.97 2.10
N LEU A 59 -9.55 -6.86 0.94
CA LEU A 59 -8.91 -6.49 -0.33
C LEU A 59 -8.24 -5.11 -0.26
N ALA A 60 -8.93 -4.12 0.31
CA ALA A 60 -8.35 -2.79 0.46
C ALA A 60 -7.10 -2.80 1.38
N ARG A 61 -7.14 -3.59 2.46
CA ARG A 61 -5.98 -3.78 3.35
C ARG A 61 -4.83 -4.53 2.66
N PHE A 62 -5.14 -5.52 1.82
CA PHE A 62 -4.14 -6.23 1.03
C PHE A 62 -3.35 -5.25 0.15
N VAL A 63 -4.05 -4.41 -0.62
CA VAL A 63 -3.43 -3.40 -1.49
C VAL A 63 -2.64 -2.37 -0.69
N PHE A 64 -3.19 -1.90 0.44
CA PHE A 64 -2.48 -1.00 1.35
C PHE A 64 -1.15 -1.61 1.82
N CYS A 65 -1.16 -2.85 2.29
CA CYS A 65 0.05 -3.55 2.75
C CYS A 65 1.05 -3.75 1.61
N TYR A 66 0.57 -4.14 0.42
CA TYR A 66 1.41 -4.28 -0.77
C TYR A 66 2.14 -2.97 -1.08
N ALA A 67 1.40 -1.86 -1.18
CA ALA A 67 1.96 -0.56 -1.51
C ALA A 67 2.94 -0.04 -0.44
N VAL A 68 2.62 -0.24 0.85
CA VAL A 68 3.52 0.12 1.97
C VAL A 68 4.86 -0.62 1.84
N LEU A 69 4.82 -1.93 1.64
CA LEU A 69 6.05 -2.74 1.53
C LEU A 69 6.83 -2.39 0.25
N ARG A 70 6.14 -2.18 -0.87
CA ARG A 70 6.79 -1.79 -2.13
C ARG A 70 7.53 -0.45 -2.05
N LEU A 71 6.91 0.54 -1.41
CA LEU A 71 7.50 1.88 -1.25
C LEU A 71 8.60 1.91 -0.19
N HIS A 72 8.53 1.04 0.82
CA HIS A 72 9.46 1.05 1.92
C HIS A 72 10.82 0.48 1.51
N ARG A 73 11.89 1.27 1.67
CA ARG A 73 13.23 1.01 1.12
C ARG A 73 13.87 -0.30 1.57
N ALA A 74 13.49 -0.82 2.75
CA ALA A 74 14.02 -2.07 3.29
C ALA A 74 13.46 -3.33 2.61
N PHE A 75 12.35 -3.23 1.88
CA PHE A 75 11.68 -4.37 1.26
C PHE A 75 11.82 -4.29 -0.27
N LYS A 76 12.86 -4.94 -0.79
CA LYS A 76 13.15 -4.97 -2.23
C LYS A 76 12.96 -6.38 -2.78
N GLY A 77 12.17 -6.49 -3.85
CA GLY A 77 11.88 -7.76 -4.52
C GLY A 77 10.50 -8.32 -4.16
N SER A 78 9.91 -9.05 -5.11
CA SER A 78 8.55 -9.58 -5.04
C SER A 78 8.32 -10.54 -3.87
N GLY A 79 9.36 -11.18 -3.34
CA GLY A 79 9.26 -12.10 -2.20
C GLY A 79 8.84 -11.44 -0.87
N PHE A 80 8.96 -10.12 -0.75
CA PHE A 80 8.46 -9.38 0.41
C PHE A 80 7.02 -8.92 0.25
N TYR A 81 6.47 -8.94 -0.96
CA TYR A 81 5.17 -8.37 -1.25
C TYR A 81 4.07 -9.43 -1.10
N PRO A 82 2.91 -9.08 -0.52
CA PRO A 82 1.77 -9.98 -0.48
C PRO A 82 1.38 -10.46 -1.88
N SER A 83 1.10 -11.75 -2.03
CA SER A 83 0.60 -12.36 -3.26
C SER A 83 -0.86 -12.80 -3.07
N SER A 84 -1.68 -12.68 -4.11
CA SER A 84 -3.09 -13.13 -4.10
C SER A 84 -3.38 -14.14 -5.21
N GLN A 85 -4.41 -14.94 -5.00
CA GLN A 85 -5.05 -15.74 -6.06
C GLN A 85 -6.57 -15.50 -5.96
N PRO A 86 -7.23 -14.96 -7.01
CA PRO A 86 -6.65 -14.57 -8.31
C PRO A 86 -5.67 -13.38 -8.20
N GLN A 87 -4.81 -13.24 -9.20
CA GLN A 87 -3.83 -12.15 -9.28
C GLN A 87 -4.55 -10.83 -9.51
N LEU A 88 -4.21 -9.81 -8.73
CA LEU A 88 -4.69 -8.44 -8.94
C LEU A 88 -3.81 -7.74 -9.98
N SER A 89 -4.39 -6.85 -10.77
CA SER A 89 -3.64 -6.10 -11.78
C SER A 89 -2.69 -5.08 -11.14
N ASN A 90 -1.55 -4.85 -11.77
CA ASN A 90 -0.56 -3.87 -11.30
C ASN A 90 -1.13 -2.44 -11.28
N ASP A 91 -2.05 -2.09 -12.19
CA ASP A 91 -2.71 -0.78 -12.18
C ASP A 91 -3.49 -0.51 -10.89
N LEU A 92 -3.94 -1.59 -10.23
CA LEU A 92 -4.63 -1.52 -8.96
C LEU A 92 -3.65 -1.50 -7.79
N LEU A 93 -2.62 -2.35 -7.84
CA LEU A 93 -1.61 -2.49 -6.78
C LEU A 93 -0.66 -1.30 -6.70
N GLU A 94 -0.35 -0.67 -7.83
CA GLU A 94 0.66 0.38 -7.98
C GLU A 94 0.02 1.73 -8.31
N ASN A 95 -1.18 1.97 -7.79
CA ASN A 95 -1.90 3.20 -8.05
C ASN A 95 -1.16 4.42 -7.46
N VAL A 96 -0.85 5.39 -8.34
CA VAL A 96 -0.08 6.59 -7.99
C VAL A 96 -0.73 7.41 -6.87
N GLN A 97 -2.07 7.49 -6.82
CA GLN A 97 -2.76 8.25 -5.78
C GLN A 97 -2.61 7.57 -4.41
N VAL A 98 -2.74 6.24 -4.37
CA VAL A 98 -2.53 5.45 -3.15
C VAL A 98 -1.10 5.62 -2.65
N HIS A 99 -0.11 5.58 -3.54
CA HIS A 99 1.29 5.82 -3.19
C HIS A 99 1.50 7.20 -2.56
N LYS A 100 0.95 8.27 -3.17
CA LYS A 100 1.03 9.63 -2.61
C LYS A 100 0.47 9.70 -1.19
N MET A 101 -0.71 9.11 -0.98
CA MET A 101 -1.35 9.12 0.34
C MET A 101 -0.55 8.32 1.39
N ILE A 102 0.11 7.23 1.00
CA ILE A 102 1.03 6.49 1.90
C ILE A 102 2.25 7.33 2.24
N LEU A 103 2.81 8.06 1.27
CA LEU A 103 3.93 8.96 1.51
C LEU A 103 3.53 10.14 2.41
N GLU A 104 2.30 10.65 2.30
CA GLU A 104 1.73 11.62 3.23
C GLU A 104 1.58 11.03 4.65
N LEU A 105 1.07 9.81 4.77
CA LEU A 105 0.98 9.10 6.07
C LEU A 105 2.36 8.97 6.73
N SER A 106 3.37 8.58 5.96
CA SER A 106 4.75 8.48 6.45
C SER A 106 5.33 9.84 6.89
N ALA A 107 4.92 10.93 6.24
CA ALA A 107 5.31 12.29 6.61
C ALA A 107 4.64 12.75 7.90
N LEU A 108 3.35 12.45 8.09
CA LEU A 108 2.62 12.73 9.35
C LEU A 108 3.31 12.10 10.57
N LEU A 109 3.99 10.98 10.35
CA LEU A 109 4.69 10.21 11.38
C LEU A 109 6.20 10.44 11.42
N ASN A 110 6.73 11.40 10.64
CA ASN A 110 8.17 11.69 10.53
C ASN A 110 9.06 10.47 10.18
N VAL A 111 8.50 9.53 9.42
CA VAL A 111 9.19 8.31 8.94
C VAL A 111 9.32 8.25 7.41
N ARG A 112 9.05 9.35 6.71
CA ARG A 112 9.11 9.43 5.24
C ARG A 112 10.45 8.97 4.65
N GLN A 113 11.55 9.18 5.36
CA GLN A 113 12.90 8.71 5.00
C GLN A 113 13.01 7.20 4.80
N LEU A 114 12.12 6.41 5.39
CA LEU A 114 12.04 4.96 5.18
C LEU A 114 11.41 4.60 3.83
N PHE A 115 10.71 5.55 3.19
CA PHE A 115 9.99 5.39 1.93
C PHE A 115 10.64 6.17 0.77
N LEU A 116 11.75 6.87 1.03
CA LEU A 116 12.55 7.46 -0.04
C LEU A 116 13.35 6.32 -0.71
N GLU A 117 13.26 6.23 -2.04
CA GLU A 117 14.21 5.43 -2.81
C GLU A 117 15.62 5.91 -2.45
N GLY A 118 16.46 5.00 -1.94
CA GLY A 118 17.90 5.23 -1.96
C GLY A 118 18.33 5.47 -3.41
N PRO A 119 19.41 6.24 -3.65
CA PRO A 119 19.82 6.59 -5.01
C PRO A 119 19.90 5.31 -5.84
N LEU A 120 19.25 5.32 -7.01
CA LEU A 120 19.28 4.26 -8.02
C LEU A 120 20.71 3.71 -8.11
N THR A 121 20.98 2.62 -7.39
CA THR A 121 22.23 1.91 -7.57
C THR A 121 22.14 1.29 -8.95
N THR A 122 23.20 1.48 -9.72
CA THR A 122 23.42 1.09 -11.12
C THR A 122 22.99 -0.33 -11.52
N ALA A 123 22.57 -1.18 -10.58
CA ALA A 123 21.91 -2.46 -10.83
C ALA A 123 20.53 -2.32 -11.50
N ASP A 124 19.75 -1.26 -11.22
CA ASP A 124 18.41 -1.08 -11.81
C ASP A 124 18.44 -0.58 -13.26
N LEU A 125 19.58 -0.03 -13.71
CA LEU A 125 19.81 0.36 -15.11
C LEU A 125 20.29 -0.81 -15.99
N ILE A 126 20.72 -1.92 -15.39
CA ILE A 126 21.22 -3.09 -16.13
C ILE A 126 20.09 -4.10 -16.38
N SER A 127 19.08 -4.16 -15.50
CA SER A 127 17.92 -5.07 -15.64
C SER A 127 16.84 -4.60 -16.62
N SER A 128 16.98 -3.41 -17.20
CA SER A 128 16.07 -2.86 -18.22
C SER A 128 16.62 -2.91 -19.65
N ASN A 129 17.82 -3.49 -19.85
CA ASN A 129 18.46 -3.67 -21.16
C ASN A 129 18.78 -5.14 -21.50
N GLN A 130 18.02 -6.09 -20.95
CA GLN A 130 18.01 -7.48 -21.41
C GLN A 130 16.60 -7.94 -21.76
#